data_AF-D1GFQ4-F1
#
_entry.id   AF-D1GFQ4-F1
#
_cell.length_a   1.000
_cell.length_b   1.000
_cell.length_c   1.000
_cell.angle_alpha   90.00
_cell.angle_beta   90.00
_cell.angle_gamma   90.00
#
_symmetry.space_group_name_H-M   'P 1'
#
loop_
_entity.id
_entity.type
_entity.pdbx_description
1 polymer ?
#
loop_
_entity_poly.entity_id
_entity_poly.type
_entity_poly.pdbx_seq_one_letter_code
_entity_poly.pdbx_strand_id
1 'polypeptide(L)'
;CDPCTTWCDAISMRMGYYGDFVFDRVLKTDVNKEFQMGAKPTTTTGNAVAPSTLTARENPAYGRHMQDAEMFTNAACMALNIWDRFDVFCTLGASSGYLKGNSASFNLVGLFGNNENQTKVSNGTFVPNMSLDQSVVELYTDTAFAWSVGARAALWECGCATLGASFQYAQSKPKVEELNVLCNAAEFTINKPKGYVGKELPLDLTAGTDAATGTKDASIDYHEWQASLALSYRLNMFTPYIGVKW
;
A
#
# COMPACT_ATOMS: atom_id res chain seq x y z
N CYS A 1 -39.07 -5.99 -24.80
CA CYS A 1 -38.81 -4.55 -24.61
C CYS A 1 -37.68 -4.18 -25.52
N ASP A 2 -37.94 -3.44 -26.59
CA ASP A 2 -36.87 -3.03 -27.50
C ASP A 2 -35.90 -2.10 -26.78
N PRO A 3 -34.57 -2.32 -26.90
CA PRO A 3 -33.59 -1.45 -26.27
C PRO A 3 -33.64 -0.06 -26.91
N CYS A 4 -33.56 0.98 -26.08
CA CYS A 4 -33.37 2.37 -26.55
C CYS A 4 -31.96 2.59 -27.19
N THR A 5 -31.13 1.56 -27.19
CA THR A 5 -29.77 1.52 -27.70
C THR A 5 -29.71 0.48 -28.83
N THR A 6 -29.49 0.93 -30.05
CA THR A 6 -28.82 0.09 -31.05
C THR A 6 -27.33 0.20 -30.76
N TRP A 7 -26.84 -0.73 -29.94
CA TRP A 7 -25.45 -1.14 -29.94
C TRP A 7 -25.28 -1.70 -31.36
N CYS A 8 -24.61 -0.91 -32.22
CA CYS A 8 -24.37 -1.33 -33.58
C CYS A 8 -23.27 -2.38 -33.54
N ASP A 9 -23.42 -3.39 -34.38
CA ASP A 9 -22.61 -4.60 -34.64
C ASP A 9 -21.14 -4.33 -35.05
N ALA A 10 -20.50 -3.32 -34.46
CA ALA A 10 -19.23 -2.75 -34.87
C ALA A 10 -18.25 -2.67 -33.69
N ILE A 11 -17.05 -3.21 -33.92
CA ILE A 11 -15.89 -3.01 -33.05
C ILE A 11 -15.64 -1.50 -32.95
N SER A 12 -15.70 -0.97 -31.73
CA SER A 12 -15.42 0.44 -31.47
C SER A 12 -14.29 0.60 -30.45
N MET A 13 -13.43 1.58 -30.71
CA MET A 13 -12.31 1.93 -29.85
C MET A 13 -12.54 3.31 -29.25
N ARG A 14 -12.42 3.42 -27.93
CA ARG A 14 -12.49 4.67 -27.18
C ARG A 14 -11.16 4.91 -26.49
N MET A 15 -10.62 6.10 -26.62
CA MET A 15 -9.41 6.54 -25.92
C MET A 15 -9.75 7.78 -25.09
N GLY A 16 -9.15 7.88 -23.92
CA GLY A 16 -9.35 9.01 -23.03
C GLY A 16 -8.25 9.14 -21.99
N TYR A 17 -8.35 10.16 -21.17
CA TYR A 17 -7.47 10.39 -20.03
C TYR A 17 -8.29 10.40 -18.75
N TYR A 18 -7.75 9.81 -17.70
CA TYR A 18 -8.41 9.65 -16.40
C TYR A 18 -7.42 9.99 -15.29
N GLY A 19 -7.80 10.93 -14.44
CA GLY A 19 -7.13 11.18 -13.17
C GLY A 19 -8.02 10.68 -12.04
N ASP A 20 -7.47 9.83 -11.17
CA ASP A 20 -8.10 9.41 -9.93
C ASP A 20 -7.36 9.97 -8.73
N PHE A 21 -8.15 10.32 -7.73
CA PHE A 21 -7.70 10.81 -6.44
C PHE A 21 -8.45 10.02 -5.38
N VAL A 22 -7.75 9.11 -4.72
CA VAL A 22 -8.34 8.35 -3.62
C VAL A 22 -7.73 8.79 -2.31
N PHE A 23 -8.56 9.36 -1.45
CA PHE A 23 -8.21 9.89 -0.14
C PHE A 23 -8.74 8.97 0.97
N ASP A 24 -8.13 9.07 2.15
CA ASP A 24 -8.68 8.59 3.42
C ASP A 24 -8.99 7.08 3.43
N ARG A 25 -8.12 6.27 2.80
CA ARG A 25 -8.24 4.81 2.88
C ARG A 25 -7.74 4.32 4.25
N VAL A 26 -8.61 3.67 5.01
CA VAL A 26 -8.23 2.95 6.22
C VAL A 26 -7.65 1.58 5.84
N LEU A 27 -6.33 1.43 5.88
CA LEU A 27 -5.65 0.16 5.61
C LEU A 27 -5.50 -0.64 6.89
N LYS A 28 -5.81 -1.94 6.86
CA LYS A 28 -5.55 -2.85 7.98
C LYS A 28 -4.24 -3.58 7.76
N THR A 29 -3.42 -3.66 8.80
CA THR A 29 -2.19 -4.44 8.77
C THR A 29 -2.49 -5.94 8.87
N ASP A 30 -1.97 -6.71 7.93
CA ASP A 30 -2.01 -8.17 7.97
C ASP A 30 -0.61 -8.70 8.32
N VAL A 31 -0.45 -9.08 9.58
CA VAL A 31 0.80 -9.55 10.17
C VAL A 31 0.51 -10.68 11.14
N ASN A 32 1.53 -11.48 11.48
CA ASN A 32 1.39 -12.51 12.51
C ASN A 32 1.14 -11.89 13.89
N LYS A 33 0.39 -12.60 14.75
CA LYS A 33 0.12 -12.21 16.15
C LYS A 33 1.39 -12.01 16.96
N GLU A 34 2.40 -12.82 16.68
CA GLU A 34 3.69 -12.77 17.33
C GLU A 34 4.80 -12.58 16.30
N PHE A 35 5.89 -11.97 16.74
CA PHE A 35 7.12 -11.83 15.97
C PHE A 35 8.33 -12.10 16.87
N GLN A 36 9.45 -12.46 16.25
CA GLN A 36 10.67 -12.84 16.95
C GLN A 36 11.50 -11.60 17.27
N MET A 37 11.77 -11.34 18.55
CA MET A 37 12.63 -10.24 19.00
C MET A 37 13.24 -10.55 20.38
N GLY A 38 14.16 -9.70 20.86
CA GLY A 38 14.76 -9.82 22.17
C GLY A 38 13.79 -9.56 23.34
N ALA A 39 14.11 -10.15 24.49
CA ALA A 39 13.38 -9.91 25.73
C ALA A 39 13.42 -8.42 26.11
N LYS A 40 12.28 -7.89 26.57
CA LYS A 40 12.17 -6.48 26.99
C LYS A 40 13.15 -6.18 28.13
N PRO A 41 13.85 -5.02 28.12
CA PRO A 41 14.64 -4.57 29.26
C PRO A 41 13.83 -4.58 30.56
N THR A 42 14.40 -5.17 31.61
CA THR A 42 13.79 -5.22 32.96
C THR A 42 14.33 -4.15 33.90
N THR A 43 15.43 -3.50 33.54
CA THR A 43 16.07 -2.44 34.34
C THR A 43 15.66 -1.05 33.86
N THR A 44 15.30 -0.18 34.79
CA THR A 44 14.89 1.22 34.53
C THR A 44 16.06 2.16 34.27
N THR A 45 17.30 1.71 34.46
CA THR A 45 18.51 2.53 34.40
C THR A 45 19.14 2.63 33.01
N GLY A 46 18.56 2.02 31.98
CA GLY A 46 19.14 1.98 30.63
C GLY A 46 20.38 1.08 30.48
N ASN A 47 20.89 0.53 31.60
CA ASN A 47 22.04 -0.38 31.64
C ASN A 47 21.61 -1.86 31.61
N ALA A 48 20.54 -2.16 30.86
CA ALA A 48 20.18 -3.55 30.60
C ALA A 48 21.25 -4.20 29.72
N VAL A 49 21.45 -5.52 29.90
CA VAL A 49 22.27 -6.31 28.98
C VAL A 49 21.48 -6.51 27.69
N ALA A 50 22.10 -6.24 26.55
CA ALA A 50 21.49 -6.44 25.24
C ALA A 50 21.18 -7.95 25.02
N PRO A 51 19.96 -8.30 24.60
CA PRO A 51 19.63 -9.70 24.33
C PRO A 51 20.27 -10.16 23.01
N SER A 52 20.69 -11.43 22.98
CA SER A 52 21.21 -12.13 21.80
C SER A 52 20.33 -13.29 21.35
N THR A 53 19.23 -13.53 22.06
CA THR A 53 18.28 -14.61 21.77
C THR A 53 16.94 -14.04 21.33
N LEU A 54 16.36 -14.67 20.30
CA LEU A 54 15.01 -14.37 19.85
C LEU A 54 14.00 -15.05 20.75
N THR A 55 12.95 -14.31 21.07
CA THR A 55 11.79 -14.75 21.83
C THR A 55 10.53 -14.29 21.09
N ALA A 56 9.49 -15.13 21.09
CA ALA A 56 8.21 -14.74 20.53
C ALA A 56 7.58 -13.64 21.38
N ARG A 57 7.18 -12.53 20.75
CA ARG A 57 6.51 -11.40 21.40
C ARG A 57 5.30 -10.97 20.61
N GLU A 58 4.29 -10.47 21.31
CA GLU A 58 3.10 -9.88 20.70
C GLU A 58 3.51 -8.79 19.70
N ASN A 59 2.95 -8.86 18.50
CA ASN A 59 3.21 -7.92 17.43
C ASN A 59 2.30 -6.69 17.58
N PRO A 60 2.85 -5.49 17.83
CA PRO A 60 2.04 -4.29 17.99
C PRO A 60 1.25 -3.91 16.74
N ALA A 61 1.70 -4.35 15.57
CA ALA A 61 1.00 -4.15 14.30
C ALA A 61 -0.20 -5.09 14.13
N TYR A 62 -0.36 -6.14 14.96
CA TYR A 62 -1.45 -7.09 14.80
C TYR A 62 -2.81 -6.42 15.02
N GLY A 63 -3.67 -6.45 13.99
CA GLY A 63 -5.02 -5.89 14.05
C GLY A 63 -5.07 -4.36 14.14
N ARG A 64 -3.97 -3.67 13.80
CA ARG A 64 -3.93 -2.21 13.73
C ARG A 64 -4.38 -1.70 12.35
N HIS A 65 -4.66 -0.40 12.31
CA HIS A 65 -5.00 0.32 11.10
C HIS A 65 -3.97 1.42 10.84
N MET A 66 -3.60 1.60 9.58
CA MET A 66 -2.96 2.83 9.12
C MET A 66 -4.03 3.90 9.02
N GLN A 67 -3.67 5.11 9.45
CA GLN A 67 -4.64 6.18 9.71
C GLN A 67 -5.02 6.91 8.43
N ASP A 68 -4.06 7.10 7.54
CA ASP A 68 -4.28 7.79 6.29
C ASP A 68 -3.49 7.15 5.16
N ALA A 69 -4.12 7.04 4.01
CA ALA A 69 -3.53 6.52 2.80
C ALA A 69 -4.15 7.21 1.59
N GLU A 70 -3.32 7.99 0.91
CA GLU A 70 -3.66 8.69 -0.30
C GLU A 70 -2.94 8.05 -1.48
N MET A 71 -3.67 7.85 -2.57
CA MET A 71 -3.10 7.36 -3.82
C MET A 71 -3.60 8.23 -4.96
N PHE A 72 -2.66 8.77 -5.70
CA PHE A 72 -2.87 9.60 -6.87
C PHE A 72 -2.54 8.76 -8.09
N THR A 73 -3.48 8.64 -9.03
CA THR A 73 -3.21 7.91 -10.28
C THR A 73 -3.62 8.74 -11.46
N ASN A 74 -2.71 8.91 -12.40
CA ASN A 74 -2.96 9.62 -13.63
C ASN A 74 -2.67 8.72 -14.83
N ALA A 75 -3.69 8.39 -15.61
CA ALA A 75 -3.61 7.36 -16.64
C ALA A 75 -4.38 7.68 -17.92
N ALA A 76 -3.84 7.25 -19.05
CA ALA A 76 -4.59 7.13 -20.29
C ALA A 76 -5.41 5.83 -20.25
N CYS A 77 -6.66 5.88 -20.71
CA CYS A 77 -7.55 4.74 -20.82
C CYS A 77 -7.80 4.40 -22.29
N MET A 78 -7.75 3.11 -22.61
CA MET A 78 -8.12 2.56 -23.89
C MET A 78 -9.19 1.49 -23.67
N ALA A 79 -10.36 1.65 -24.28
CA ALA A 79 -11.45 0.70 -24.20
C ALA A 79 -11.82 0.19 -25.60
N LEU A 80 -11.85 -1.12 -25.74
CA LEU A 80 -12.22 -1.85 -26.95
C LEU A 80 -13.54 -2.57 -26.70
N ASN A 81 -14.55 -2.24 -27.49
CA ASN A 81 -15.77 -3.00 -27.57
C ASN A 81 -15.53 -4.20 -28.51
N ILE A 82 -15.55 -5.42 -27.96
CA ILE A 82 -15.29 -6.66 -28.69
C ILE A 82 -16.59 -7.35 -29.07
N TRP A 83 -17.60 -7.25 -28.20
CA TRP A 83 -18.96 -7.69 -28.48
C TRP A 83 -19.93 -6.60 -28.16
N ASP A 84 -21.09 -6.72 -28.79
CA ASP A 84 -22.19 -5.78 -28.79
C ASP A 84 -22.50 -5.23 -27.35
N ARG A 85 -22.25 -5.99 -26.26
CA ARG A 85 -22.45 -5.59 -24.84
C ARG A 85 -21.24 -5.73 -23.92
N PHE A 86 -20.05 -5.93 -24.47
CA PHE A 86 -18.84 -6.22 -23.71
C PHE A 86 -17.67 -5.36 -24.17
N ASP A 87 -17.13 -4.58 -23.23
CA ASP A 87 -15.93 -3.77 -23.42
C ASP A 87 -14.79 -4.25 -22.52
N VAL A 88 -13.62 -4.44 -23.12
CA VAL A 88 -12.35 -4.62 -22.41
C VAL A 88 -11.65 -3.28 -22.40
N PHE A 89 -11.13 -2.89 -21.25
CA PHE A 89 -10.37 -1.66 -21.12
C PHE A 89 -9.04 -1.89 -20.41
N CYS A 90 -8.05 -1.08 -20.75
CA CYS A 90 -6.81 -1.00 -20.02
C CYS A 90 -6.48 0.47 -19.75
N THR A 91 -5.80 0.70 -18.64
CA THR A 91 -5.24 2.02 -18.34
C THR A 91 -3.74 1.91 -18.18
N LEU A 92 -3.03 2.90 -18.72
CA LEU A 92 -1.57 3.03 -18.58
C LEU A 92 -1.29 4.44 -18.07
N GLY A 93 -0.51 4.54 -17.00
CA GLY A 93 -0.31 5.81 -16.33
C GLY A 93 0.82 5.77 -15.33
N ALA A 94 0.74 6.69 -14.39
CA ALA A 94 1.63 6.75 -13.26
C ALA A 94 0.84 6.95 -11.97
N SER A 95 1.32 6.37 -10.89
CA SER A 95 0.78 6.56 -9.55
C SER A 95 1.86 7.03 -8.57
N SER A 96 1.43 7.81 -7.60
CA SER A 96 2.19 8.18 -6.41
C SER A 96 1.27 8.11 -5.20
N GLY A 97 1.85 7.98 -4.01
CA GLY A 97 1.06 7.81 -2.80
C GLY A 97 1.73 8.38 -1.58
N TYR A 98 0.89 8.55 -0.56
CA TYR A 98 1.25 8.99 0.76
C TYR A 98 0.62 8.03 1.76
N LEU A 99 1.41 7.54 2.72
CA LEU A 99 0.93 6.69 3.80
C LEU A 99 1.32 7.32 5.14
N LYS A 100 0.34 7.41 6.04
CA LYS A 100 0.55 7.84 7.43
C LYS A 100 -0.04 6.83 8.38
N GLY A 101 0.74 6.48 9.40
CA GLY A 101 0.24 5.62 10.46
C GLY A 101 1.03 5.75 11.74
N ASN A 102 0.49 5.13 12.79
CA ASN A 102 1.21 4.98 14.04
C ASN A 102 2.36 3.97 13.83
N SER A 103 3.51 4.17 14.46
CA SER A 103 4.64 3.20 14.40
C SER A 103 4.29 1.79 14.84
N ALA A 104 3.23 1.62 15.65
CA ALA A 104 2.65 0.33 15.95
C ALA A 104 2.22 -0.41 14.67
N SER A 105 1.61 0.26 13.67
CA SER A 105 1.25 -0.37 12.39
C SER A 105 2.45 -0.66 11.49
N PHE A 106 3.58 0.01 11.70
CA PHE A 106 4.83 -0.23 10.96
C PHE A 106 5.79 -1.19 11.69
N ASN A 107 5.42 -1.68 12.89
CA ASN A 107 6.27 -2.49 13.77
C ASN A 107 7.69 -1.93 13.92
N LEU A 108 7.79 -0.65 14.30
CA LEU A 108 9.08 -0.01 14.54
C LEU A 108 9.74 -0.66 15.77
N VAL A 109 10.95 -1.19 15.61
CA VAL A 109 11.71 -1.85 16.68
C VAL A 109 13.10 -1.26 16.83
N GLY A 110 13.60 -1.29 18.07
CA GLY A 110 14.91 -0.79 18.41
C GLY A 110 15.61 -1.65 19.45
N LEU A 111 16.93 -1.56 19.50
CA LEU A 111 17.75 -2.11 20.57
C LEU A 111 18.01 -1.04 21.61
N PHE A 112 17.57 -1.26 22.84
CA PHE A 112 17.75 -0.39 23.99
C PHE A 112 18.57 -1.10 25.07
N GLY A 113 19.54 -0.39 25.66
CA GLY A 113 20.40 -0.91 26.72
C GLY A 113 21.41 -1.94 26.21
N ASN A 114 22.59 -1.45 25.80
CA ASN A 114 23.74 -2.26 25.42
C ASN A 114 24.97 -1.93 26.31
N ASN A 115 24.74 -1.83 27.63
CA ASN A 115 25.71 -1.31 28.60
C ASN A 115 26.27 0.10 28.22
N GLU A 116 27.17 0.66 29.05
CA GLU A 116 27.53 2.09 29.01
C GLU A 116 28.06 2.61 27.66
N ASN A 117 27.53 3.78 27.26
CA ASN A 117 28.05 4.71 26.24
C ASN A 117 28.48 4.11 24.88
N GLN A 118 27.81 3.05 24.46
CA GLN A 118 27.98 2.50 23.11
C GLN A 118 27.34 3.47 22.08
N THR A 119 28.17 4.12 21.27
CA THR A 119 27.72 4.98 20.16
C THR A 119 27.29 4.17 18.93
N LYS A 120 27.58 2.87 18.92
CA LYS A 120 27.23 1.91 17.86
C LYS A 120 26.89 0.56 18.49
N VAL A 121 26.14 -0.26 17.76
CA VAL A 121 25.94 -1.67 18.13
C VAL A 121 27.32 -2.35 18.09
N SER A 122 27.75 -2.90 19.22
CA SER A 122 29.09 -3.48 19.37
C SER A 122 29.18 -4.96 19.01
N ASN A 123 28.04 -5.65 18.90
CA ASN A 123 27.98 -7.06 18.58
C ASN A 123 26.84 -7.35 17.60
N GLY A 124 27.17 -7.99 16.48
CA GLY A 124 26.20 -8.40 15.47
C GLY A 124 25.26 -9.52 15.90
N THR A 125 25.39 -10.06 17.12
CA THR A 125 24.44 -11.04 17.68
C THR A 125 23.26 -10.39 18.42
N PHE A 126 23.31 -9.09 18.71
CA PHE A 126 22.28 -8.43 19.49
C PHE A 126 21.01 -8.17 18.67
N VAL A 127 19.88 -8.53 19.26
CA VAL A 127 18.57 -8.42 18.63
C VAL A 127 17.75 -7.28 19.23
N PRO A 128 16.96 -6.54 18.42
CA PRO A 128 16.04 -5.51 18.91
C PRO A 128 15.16 -6.02 20.04
N ASN A 129 14.94 -5.20 21.07
CA ASN A 129 14.28 -5.61 22.32
C ASN A 129 13.15 -4.68 22.77
N MET A 130 12.94 -3.59 22.04
CA MET A 130 11.86 -2.64 22.23
C MET A 130 11.07 -2.50 20.93
N SER A 131 9.76 -2.37 21.06
CA SER A 131 8.91 -1.85 19.99
C SER A 131 8.46 -0.46 20.38
N LEU A 132 8.44 0.43 19.39
CA LEU A 132 8.08 1.83 19.51
C LEU A 132 6.65 1.94 18.98
N ASP A 133 5.67 2.05 19.86
CA ASP A 133 4.22 2.06 19.55
C ASP A 133 3.56 3.43 19.75
N GLN A 134 4.34 4.43 20.16
CA GLN A 134 3.91 5.82 20.34
C GLN A 134 4.69 6.76 19.41
N SER A 135 4.58 6.51 18.10
CA SER A 135 5.25 7.34 17.08
C SER A 135 4.37 7.51 15.86
N VAL A 136 4.68 8.52 15.06
CA VAL A 136 4.08 8.73 13.75
C VAL A 136 5.11 8.36 12.69
N VAL A 137 4.68 7.57 11.70
CA VAL A 137 5.46 7.22 10.53
C VAL A 137 4.74 7.76 9.31
N GLU A 138 5.45 8.51 8.49
CA GLU A 138 4.98 9.08 7.24
C GLU A 138 5.88 8.62 6.11
N LEU A 139 5.26 8.24 4.99
CA LEU A 139 5.94 7.68 3.85
C LEU A 139 5.40 8.31 2.57
N TYR A 140 6.30 8.94 1.82
CA TYR A 140 6.03 9.56 0.54
C TYR A 140 6.67 8.72 -0.55
N THR A 141 5.92 8.42 -1.61
CA THR A 141 6.47 7.69 -2.75
C THR A 141 6.78 8.57 -3.95
N ASP A 142 7.71 8.09 -4.77
CA ASP A 142 7.92 8.62 -6.10
C ASP A 142 6.72 8.33 -7.01
N THR A 143 6.75 8.96 -8.18
CA THR A 143 5.80 8.67 -9.26
C THR A 143 6.32 7.47 -10.04
N ALA A 144 5.59 6.36 -10.01
CA ALA A 144 5.95 5.15 -10.73
C ALA A 144 4.87 4.73 -11.72
N PHE A 145 5.28 3.92 -12.69
CA PHE A 145 4.36 3.38 -13.68
C PHE A 145 3.24 2.56 -13.02
N ALA A 146 2.02 2.83 -13.47
CA ALA A 146 0.80 2.15 -13.04
C ALA A 146 0.06 1.63 -14.27
N TRP A 147 -0.50 0.44 -14.16
CA TRP A 147 -1.33 -0.13 -15.21
C TRP A 147 -2.56 -0.80 -14.61
N SER A 148 -3.62 -0.86 -15.41
CA SER A 148 -4.78 -1.66 -15.06
C SER A 148 -5.37 -2.33 -16.29
N VAL A 149 -6.08 -3.42 -16.06
CA VAL A 149 -6.88 -4.11 -17.07
C VAL A 149 -8.24 -4.44 -16.46
N GLY A 150 -9.28 -4.28 -17.25
CA GLY A 150 -10.63 -4.55 -16.80
C GLY A 150 -11.55 -4.89 -17.95
N ALA A 151 -12.72 -5.37 -17.56
CA ALA A 151 -13.80 -5.66 -18.46
C ALA A 151 -15.12 -5.14 -17.88
N ARG A 152 -16.02 -4.75 -18.77
CA ARG A 152 -17.35 -4.31 -18.43
C ARG A 152 -18.34 -4.98 -19.37
N ALA A 153 -19.50 -5.32 -18.82
CA ALA A 153 -20.56 -6.02 -19.52
C ALA A 153 -21.92 -5.45 -19.13
N ALA A 154 -22.84 -5.32 -20.09
CA ALA A 154 -24.25 -5.11 -19.77
C ALA A 154 -24.90 -6.47 -19.46
N LEU A 155 -25.34 -6.66 -18.22
CA LEU A 155 -25.97 -7.89 -17.74
C LEU A 155 -27.45 -7.95 -18.11
N TRP A 156 -28.13 -6.81 -18.11
CA TRP A 156 -29.55 -6.73 -18.41
C TRP A 156 -29.91 -5.38 -18.98
N GLU A 157 -30.83 -5.39 -19.93
CA GLU A 157 -31.42 -4.19 -20.51
C GLU A 157 -32.93 -4.37 -20.65
N CYS A 158 -33.68 -3.33 -20.33
CA CYS A 158 -35.10 -3.26 -20.60
C CYS A 158 -35.49 -1.82 -20.91
N GLY A 159 -35.85 -1.56 -22.17
CA GLY A 159 -36.12 -0.21 -22.63
C GLY A 159 -34.89 0.68 -22.48
N CYS A 160 -35.00 1.71 -21.64
CA CYS A 160 -33.95 2.69 -21.38
C CYS A 160 -33.17 2.43 -20.08
N ALA A 161 -33.43 1.29 -19.41
CA ALA A 161 -32.69 0.86 -18.22
C ALA A 161 -31.59 -0.15 -18.60
N THR A 162 -30.36 0.06 -18.12
CA THR A 162 -29.22 -0.86 -18.31
C THR A 162 -28.57 -1.16 -16.97
N LEU A 163 -28.47 -2.46 -16.65
CA LEU A 163 -27.68 -3.00 -15.56
C LEU A 163 -26.35 -3.49 -16.11
N GLY A 164 -25.25 -2.91 -15.64
CA GLY A 164 -23.89 -3.29 -16.01
C GLY A 164 -23.09 -3.79 -14.83
N ALA A 165 -22.12 -4.64 -15.10
CA ALA A 165 -21.06 -5.00 -14.17
C ALA A 165 -19.71 -4.69 -14.78
N SER A 166 -18.73 -4.33 -13.95
CA SER A 166 -17.35 -4.21 -14.37
C SER A 166 -16.39 -4.75 -13.33
N PHE A 167 -15.25 -5.18 -13.81
CA PHE A 167 -14.17 -5.72 -13.03
C PHE A 167 -12.86 -5.12 -13.52
N GLN A 168 -11.99 -4.73 -12.60
CA GLN A 168 -10.71 -4.11 -12.91
C GLN A 168 -9.65 -4.62 -11.95
N TYR A 169 -8.49 -4.93 -12.51
CA TYR A 169 -7.27 -5.17 -11.76
C TYR A 169 -6.30 -4.04 -12.03
N ALA A 170 -5.81 -3.40 -10.98
CA ALA A 170 -4.80 -2.35 -11.05
C ALA A 170 -3.54 -2.76 -10.28
N GLN A 171 -2.38 -2.38 -10.82
CA GLN A 171 -1.10 -2.62 -10.20
C GLN A 171 -0.15 -1.43 -10.38
N SER A 172 0.59 -1.11 -9.32
CA SER A 172 1.70 -0.16 -9.36
C SER A 172 2.76 -0.51 -8.33
N LYS A 173 4.01 -0.11 -8.58
CA LYS A 173 5.12 -0.31 -7.64
C LYS A 173 5.92 0.97 -7.41
N PRO A 174 5.33 1.99 -6.76
CA PRO A 174 6.06 3.21 -6.43
C PRO A 174 7.11 2.95 -5.35
N LYS A 175 8.27 3.59 -5.51
CA LYS A 175 9.38 3.54 -4.55
C LYS A 175 9.19 4.61 -3.49
N VAL A 176 9.68 4.37 -2.30
CA VAL A 176 9.65 5.36 -1.22
C VAL A 176 10.74 6.40 -1.49
N GLU A 177 10.33 7.67 -1.59
CA GLU A 177 11.26 8.79 -1.76
C GLU A 177 11.65 9.37 -0.40
N GLU A 178 10.70 9.49 0.52
CA GLU A 178 10.92 10.03 1.86
C GLU A 178 10.21 9.19 2.91
N LEU A 179 10.94 8.82 3.96
CA LEU A 179 10.43 8.14 5.15
C LEU A 179 10.73 9.00 6.37
N ASN A 180 9.66 9.49 7.01
CA ASN A 180 9.73 10.29 8.21
C ASN A 180 9.23 9.48 9.39
N VAL A 181 10.01 9.48 10.47
CA VAL A 181 9.66 8.79 11.71
C VAL A 181 9.82 9.79 12.86
N LEU A 182 8.70 10.10 13.51
CA LEU A 182 8.64 10.97 14.67
C LEU A 182 8.24 10.13 15.88
N CYS A 183 9.21 9.73 16.70
CA CYS A 183 8.97 9.01 17.96
C CYS A 183 9.51 9.80 19.16
N ASN A 184 8.96 9.51 20.35
CA ASN A 184 9.42 10.18 21.58
C ASN A 184 10.92 9.98 21.86
N ALA A 185 11.51 8.89 21.34
CA ALA A 185 12.92 8.57 21.54
C ALA A 185 13.85 9.08 20.43
N ALA A 186 13.33 9.37 19.23
CA ALA A 186 14.11 9.72 18.05
C ALA A 186 13.23 10.35 16.96
N GLU A 187 13.80 11.32 16.24
CA GLU A 187 13.21 11.88 15.03
C GLU A 187 14.23 11.75 13.90
N PHE A 188 13.81 11.17 12.77
CA PHE A 188 14.67 11.06 11.61
C PHE A 188 13.87 11.01 10.30
N THR A 189 14.53 11.52 9.26
CA THR A 189 14.08 11.48 7.87
C THR A 189 15.11 10.72 7.06
N ILE A 190 14.65 9.73 6.29
CA ILE A 190 15.50 8.99 5.35
C ILE A 190 15.02 9.29 3.94
N ASN A 191 15.93 9.86 3.14
CA ASN A 191 15.73 10.04 1.71
C ASN A 191 16.12 8.74 0.98
N LYS A 192 15.22 8.25 0.12
CA LYS A 192 15.38 7.00 -0.65
C LYS A 192 15.78 5.82 0.23
N PRO A 193 14.96 5.47 1.25
CA PRO A 193 15.30 4.44 2.20
C PRO A 193 15.57 3.10 1.50
N LYS A 194 16.65 2.45 1.93
CA LYS A 194 17.04 1.11 1.51
C LYS A 194 17.06 0.18 2.71
N GLY A 195 16.64 -1.06 2.50
CA GLY A 195 16.53 -2.05 3.56
C GLY A 195 16.70 -3.48 3.08
N TYR A 196 16.63 -4.41 4.03
CA TYR A 196 16.67 -5.85 3.76
C TYR A 196 15.26 -6.41 3.63
N VAL A 197 15.08 -7.38 2.74
CA VAL A 197 13.80 -8.10 2.58
C VAL A 197 13.96 -9.52 3.10
N GLY A 198 13.11 -9.93 4.04
CA GLY A 198 13.09 -11.29 4.59
C GLY A 198 14.34 -11.70 5.37
N LYS A 199 15.17 -10.74 5.79
CA LYS A 199 16.37 -11.01 6.57
C LYS A 199 15.98 -11.20 8.04
N GLU A 200 16.37 -12.34 8.61
CA GLU A 200 16.19 -12.60 10.03
C GLU A 200 17.07 -11.67 10.87
N LEU A 201 16.57 -11.29 12.04
CA LEU A 201 17.34 -10.58 13.05
C LEU A 201 18.37 -11.54 13.67
N PRO A 202 19.55 -11.06 14.07
CA PRO A 202 20.03 -9.67 13.97
C PRO A 202 20.51 -9.28 12.57
N LEU A 203 20.42 -7.99 12.27
CA LEU A 203 20.98 -7.43 11.03
C LEU A 203 22.52 -7.33 11.13
N ASP A 204 23.18 -7.27 9.97
CA ASP A 204 24.62 -7.05 9.89
C ASP A 204 25.02 -5.71 10.57
N LEU A 205 26.20 -5.64 11.17
CA LEU A 205 26.72 -4.43 11.80
C LEU A 205 26.89 -3.27 10.81
N THR A 206 27.02 -3.57 9.52
CA THR A 206 27.09 -2.57 8.44
C THR A 206 25.71 -2.07 8.01
N ALA A 207 24.61 -2.65 8.49
CA ALA A 207 23.26 -2.21 8.16
C ALA A 207 23.05 -0.72 8.49
N GLY A 208 22.47 0.03 7.55
CA GLY A 208 22.28 1.48 7.70
C GLY A 208 23.54 2.33 7.41
N THR A 209 24.63 1.72 6.93
CA THR A 209 25.84 2.43 6.47
C THR A 209 26.03 2.28 4.96
N ASP A 210 26.91 3.08 4.36
CA ASP A 210 27.28 2.97 2.94
C ASP A 210 27.93 1.62 2.57
N ALA A 211 28.43 0.88 3.57
CA ALA A 211 29.01 -0.44 3.39
C ALA A 211 27.96 -1.57 3.34
N ALA A 212 26.68 -1.27 3.60
CA ALA A 212 25.60 -2.26 3.59
C ALA A 212 25.41 -2.85 2.18
N THR A 213 25.63 -4.15 2.05
CA THR A 213 25.39 -4.89 0.79
C THR A 213 24.07 -5.65 0.85
N GLY A 214 23.48 -5.96 -0.31
CA GLY A 214 22.24 -6.74 -0.40
C GLY A 214 20.95 -5.99 0.00
N THR A 215 21.03 -4.66 0.13
CA THR A 215 19.87 -3.81 0.39
C THR A 215 19.06 -3.57 -0.89
N LYS A 216 17.76 -3.33 -0.73
CA LYS A 216 16.82 -2.98 -1.80
C LYS A 216 16.13 -1.67 -1.48
N ASP A 217 15.73 -0.93 -2.51
CA ASP A 217 14.89 0.26 -2.36
C ASP A 217 13.57 -0.13 -1.69
N ALA A 218 13.14 0.63 -0.68
CA ALA A 218 11.81 0.49 -0.15
C ALA A 218 10.80 0.85 -1.23
N SER A 219 9.78 0.01 -1.41
CA SER A 219 8.73 0.20 -2.41
C SER A 219 7.41 -0.34 -1.87
N ILE A 220 6.31 0.19 -2.38
CA ILE A 220 4.96 -0.30 -2.09
C ILE A 220 4.52 -1.17 -3.26
N ASP A 221 4.25 -2.44 -3.00
CA ASP A 221 3.61 -3.31 -3.98
C ASP A 221 2.08 -3.12 -3.88
N TYR A 222 1.54 -2.27 -4.76
CA TYR A 222 0.12 -1.97 -4.81
C TYR A 222 -0.60 -2.88 -5.81
N HIS A 223 -1.62 -3.57 -5.32
CA HIS A 223 -2.50 -4.41 -6.10
C HIS A 223 -3.93 -4.15 -5.66
N GLU A 224 -4.82 -3.93 -6.63
CA GLU A 224 -6.22 -3.67 -6.35
C GLU A 224 -7.10 -4.45 -7.32
N TRP A 225 -8.07 -5.18 -6.75
CA TRP A 225 -9.19 -5.73 -7.49
C TRP A 225 -10.40 -4.89 -7.17
N GLN A 226 -11.08 -4.41 -8.21
CA GLN A 226 -12.31 -3.66 -8.10
C GLN A 226 -13.41 -4.38 -8.86
N ALA A 227 -14.53 -4.59 -8.20
CA ALA A 227 -15.75 -5.10 -8.80
C ALA A 227 -16.85 -4.06 -8.62
N SER A 228 -17.61 -3.77 -9.67
CA SER A 228 -18.71 -2.82 -9.58
C SER A 228 -19.92 -3.27 -10.34
N LEU A 229 -21.09 -2.88 -9.84
CA LEU A 229 -22.38 -3.12 -10.45
C LEU A 229 -23.15 -1.80 -10.47
N ALA A 230 -23.65 -1.42 -11.63
CA ALA A 230 -24.31 -0.14 -11.83
C ALA A 230 -25.60 -0.28 -12.63
N LEU A 231 -26.65 0.40 -12.18
CA LEU A 231 -27.91 0.56 -12.89
C LEU A 231 -27.96 1.99 -13.44
N SER A 232 -28.25 2.12 -14.73
CA SER A 232 -28.42 3.40 -15.40
C SER A 232 -29.78 3.46 -16.08
N TYR A 233 -30.33 4.68 -16.19
CA TYR A 233 -31.58 4.92 -16.91
C TYR A 233 -31.43 6.15 -17.80
N ARG A 234 -31.75 6.03 -19.10
CA ARG A 234 -31.65 7.17 -20.03
C ARG A 234 -32.95 7.99 -20.06
N LEU A 235 -32.84 9.26 -19.70
CA LEU A 235 -33.87 10.31 -19.76
C LEU A 235 -33.50 11.34 -20.84
N ASN A 236 -33.76 11.02 -22.11
CA ASN A 236 -33.48 11.90 -23.25
C ASN A 236 -31.99 12.35 -23.31
N MET A 237 -31.65 13.52 -22.74
CA MET A 237 -30.27 14.05 -22.65
C MET A 237 -29.52 13.63 -21.38
N PHE A 238 -30.21 13.18 -20.34
CA PHE A 238 -29.61 12.80 -19.05
C PHE A 238 -29.55 11.28 -18.91
N THR A 239 -28.48 10.74 -18.33
CA THR A 239 -28.40 9.31 -17.97
C THR A 239 -28.01 9.21 -16.50
N PRO A 240 -28.95 9.35 -15.55
CA PRO A 240 -28.67 9.03 -14.16
C PRO A 240 -28.15 7.60 -14.02
N TYR A 241 -27.15 7.42 -13.17
CA TYR A 241 -26.59 6.12 -12.81
C TYR A 241 -26.45 6.01 -11.29
N ILE A 242 -26.70 4.82 -10.77
CA ILE A 242 -26.38 4.44 -9.41
C ILE A 242 -25.55 3.16 -9.48
N GLY A 243 -24.48 3.09 -8.70
CA GLY A 243 -23.63 1.90 -8.69
C GLY A 243 -23.00 1.66 -7.34
N VAL A 244 -22.69 0.39 -7.11
CA VAL A 244 -21.89 -0.08 -5.97
C VAL A 244 -20.54 -0.50 -6.52
N LYS A 245 -19.47 -0.09 -5.85
CA LYS A 245 -18.09 -0.48 -6.14
C LYS A 245 -17.52 -1.11 -4.88
N TRP A 246 -16.89 -2.27 -5.04
CA TRP A 246 -16.20 -3.03 -4.01
C TRP A 246 -14.75 -3.21 -4.41
#